data_AF-A0A428SQK8-F1
#
_entry.id   AF-A0A428SQK8-F1
#
_cell.length_a   1.000
_cell.length_b   1.000
_cell.length_c   1.000
_cell.angle_alpha   90.00
_cell.angle_beta   90.00
_cell.angle_gamma   90.00
#
_symmetry.space_group_name_H-M   'P 1'
#
loop_
_entity.id
_entity.type
_entity.pdbx_description
1 polymer ?
#
loop_
_entity_poly.entity_id
_entity_poly.type
_entity_poly.pdbx_seq_one_letter_code
_entity_poly.pdbx_strand_id
1 'polypeptide(L)'
;MIWDLFEGGRLFRATKDGHLNDEQHLAEMVSLIGPPPKEFLDRSDKCRQYWDAKGNWIAATPIPDQTLESRETRLEGKDKKVLLDLVRKILRWLPEERPCAEALIEEDEFLNQYEQT
;
A
#
# COMPACT_ATOMS: atom_id res chain seq x y z
N MET A 1 -2.50 -0.78 12.25
CA MET A 1 -3.21 0.19 11.37
C MET A 1 -4.55 -0.43 10.96
N ILE A 2 -5.45 0.27 10.25
CA ILE A 2 -6.81 -0.24 9.91
C ILE A 2 -6.80 -1.69 9.40
N TRP A 3 -5.84 -2.02 8.53
CA TRP A 3 -5.66 -3.37 8.01
C TRP A 3 -5.41 -4.43 9.09
N ASP A 4 -4.50 -4.16 10.04
CA ASP A 4 -4.21 -5.08 11.15
C ASP A 4 -5.43 -5.34 12.04
N LEU A 5 -6.32 -4.35 12.17
CA LEU A 5 -7.53 -4.48 12.97
C LEU A 5 -8.53 -5.45 12.33
N PHE A 6 -8.70 -5.38 11.01
CA PHE A 6 -9.60 -6.28 10.28
C PHE A 6 -8.97 -7.66 10.08
N GLU A 7 -7.78 -7.71 9.48
CA GLU A 7 -7.18 -8.96 9.01
C GLU A 7 -6.43 -9.73 10.11
N GLY A 8 -6.13 -9.10 11.24
CA GLY A 8 -5.31 -9.72 12.30
C GLY A 8 -3.85 -9.89 11.90
N GLY A 9 -3.42 -9.23 10.81
CA GLY A 9 -2.08 -9.31 10.26
C GLY A 9 -1.67 -8.01 9.56
N ARG A 10 -0.35 -7.82 9.40
CA ARG A 10 0.19 -6.61 8.78
C ARG A 10 -0.04 -6.62 7.28
N LEU A 11 -0.41 -5.45 6.73
CA LEU A 11 -0.43 -5.26 5.28
C LEU A 11 0.99 -5.40 4.70
N PHE A 12 2.01 -4.83 5.33
CA PHE A 12 3.39 -5.06 4.92
C PHE A 12 4.10 -5.84 6.02
N ARG A 13 4.61 -7.03 5.69
CA ARG A 13 5.41 -7.80 6.65
C ARG A 13 6.78 -7.15 6.78
N ALA A 14 7.37 -6.75 5.64
CA ALA A 14 8.62 -6.01 5.57
C ALA A 14 9.78 -6.70 6.32
N THR A 15 9.79 -8.03 6.39
CA THR A 15 10.79 -8.80 7.12
C THR A 15 11.38 -9.93 6.32
N LYS A 16 12.67 -10.17 6.53
CA LYS A 16 13.42 -11.33 6.06
C LYS A 16 14.16 -11.92 7.24
N ASP A 17 13.97 -13.22 7.49
CA ASP A 17 14.55 -13.94 8.64
C ASP A 17 14.29 -13.26 10.01
N GLY A 18 13.11 -12.65 10.16
CA GLY A 18 12.70 -11.98 11.41
C GLY A 18 13.21 -10.54 11.59
N HIS A 19 14.03 -10.04 10.67
CA HIS A 19 14.54 -8.67 10.69
C HIS A 19 13.87 -7.80 9.64
N LEU A 20 13.71 -6.50 9.96
CA LEU A 20 13.19 -5.53 8.99
C LEU A 20 14.09 -5.48 7.75
N ASN A 21 13.47 -5.46 6.58
CA ASN A 21 14.17 -5.50 5.31
C ASN A 21 13.49 -4.59 4.29
N ASP A 22 14.19 -3.50 3.91
CA ASP A 22 13.67 -2.49 2.99
C ASP A 22 13.36 -3.06 1.61
N GLU A 23 14.21 -3.95 1.09
CA GLU A 23 14.00 -4.59 -0.22
C GLU A 23 12.69 -5.39 -0.25
N GLN A 24 12.45 -6.22 0.77
CA GLN A 24 11.21 -6.97 0.94
C GLN A 24 10.00 -6.05 1.06
N HIS A 25 10.13 -4.96 1.82
CA HIS A 25 9.06 -3.99 1.99
C HIS A 25 8.68 -3.33 0.66
N LEU A 26 9.68 -2.88 -0.10
CA LEU A 26 9.46 -2.22 -1.38
C LEU A 26 8.91 -3.19 -2.43
N ALA A 27 9.33 -4.46 -2.44
CA ALA A 27 8.74 -5.50 -3.29
C ALA A 27 7.25 -5.69 -2.99
N GLU A 28 6.87 -5.75 -1.70
CA GLU A 28 5.47 -5.84 -1.28
C GLU A 28 4.66 -4.59 -1.67
N MET A 29 5.24 -3.39 -1.54
CA MET A 29 4.60 -2.15 -1.99
C MET A 29 4.37 -2.17 -3.50
N VAL A 30 5.38 -2.49 -4.31
CA VAL A 30 5.25 -2.57 -5.77
C VAL A 30 4.14 -3.53 -6.18
N SER A 31 4.05 -4.67 -5.50
CA SER A 31 3.01 -5.65 -5.73
C SER A 31 1.59 -5.12 -5.46
N LEU A 32 1.39 -4.43 -4.32
CA LEU A 32 0.06 -4.00 -3.87
C LEU A 32 -0.43 -2.67 -4.46
N ILE A 33 0.49 -1.73 -4.73
CA ILE A 33 0.14 -0.38 -5.20
C ILE A 33 0.75 -0.03 -6.56
N GLY A 34 1.40 -0.98 -7.22
CA GLY A 34 2.06 -0.79 -8.51
C GLY A 34 3.45 -0.15 -8.40
N PRO A 35 4.16 0.00 -9.52
CA PRO A 35 5.50 0.57 -9.53
C PRO A 35 5.49 2.05 -9.11
N PRO A 36 6.54 2.52 -8.43
CA PRO A 36 6.65 3.93 -8.06
C PRO A 36 6.78 4.83 -9.30
N PRO A 37 6.27 6.08 -9.24
CA PRO A 37 6.53 7.06 -10.27
C PRO A 37 8.01 7.47 -10.28
N LYS A 38 8.49 7.96 -11.43
CA LYS A 38 9.89 8.40 -11.57
C LYS A 38 10.28 9.48 -10.56
N GLU A 39 9.36 10.39 -10.25
CA GLU A 39 9.58 11.42 -9.23
C GLU A 39 9.97 10.83 -7.87
N PHE A 40 9.33 9.74 -7.45
CA PHE A 40 9.69 9.06 -6.21
C PHE A 40 11.11 8.50 -6.27
N LEU A 41 11.48 7.86 -7.39
CA LEU A 41 12.81 7.27 -7.59
C LEU A 41 13.92 8.34 -7.61
N ASP A 42 13.63 9.52 -8.14
CA ASP A 42 14.60 10.61 -8.26
C ASP A 42 14.80 11.37 -6.93
N ARG A 43 13.93 11.18 -5.92
CA ARG A 43 14.06 11.82 -4.58
C ARG A 43 15.20 11.26 -3.74
N SER A 44 15.74 10.07 -4.05
CA SER A 44 16.79 9.44 -3.24
C SER A 44 17.69 8.52 -4.05
N ASP A 45 19.01 8.71 -3.95
CA ASP A 45 19.99 7.83 -4.57
C ASP A 45 19.92 6.39 -4.05
N LYS A 46 19.33 6.15 -2.87
CA LYS A 46 19.11 4.79 -2.33
C LYS A 46 18.21 3.95 -3.24
N CYS A 47 17.31 4.56 -4.00
CA CYS A 47 16.44 3.84 -4.94
C CYS A 47 17.23 3.09 -6.01
N ARG A 48 18.46 3.51 -6.33
CA ARG A 48 19.34 2.82 -7.29
C ARG A 48 19.80 1.44 -6.83
N GLN A 49 19.57 1.08 -5.56
CA GLN A 49 19.81 -0.27 -5.04
C GLN A 49 18.74 -1.27 -5.52
N TYR A 50 17.54 -0.78 -5.86
CA TYR A 50 16.38 -1.64 -6.12
C TYR A 50 15.77 -1.44 -7.51
N TRP A 51 15.99 -0.26 -8.13
CA TRP A 51 15.52 0.05 -9.48
C TRP A 51 16.66 0.52 -10.39
N ASP A 52 16.56 0.17 -11.67
CA ASP A 52 17.42 0.73 -12.70
C ASP A 52 17.03 2.17 -13.09
N ALA A 53 17.82 2.80 -13.97
CA ALA A 53 17.57 4.17 -14.42
C ALA A 53 16.24 4.34 -15.21
N LYS A 54 15.64 3.25 -15.69
CA LYS A 54 14.35 3.23 -16.39
C LYS A 54 13.18 2.96 -15.44
N GLY A 55 13.45 2.69 -14.15
CA GLY A 55 12.44 2.34 -13.15
C GLY A 55 12.05 0.86 -13.12
N ASN A 56 12.83 -0.02 -13.75
CA ASN A 56 12.61 -1.46 -13.66
C ASN A 56 13.19 -2.00 -12.35
N TRP A 57 12.46 -2.92 -11.71
CA TRP A 57 12.93 -3.61 -10.51
C TRP A 57 14.15 -4.49 -10.84
N ILE A 58 15.24 -4.32 -10.09
CA ILE A 58 16.51 -5.05 -10.25
C ILE A 58 16.98 -5.74 -8.98
N ALA A 59 16.24 -5.60 -7.87
CA ALA A 59 16.60 -6.22 -6.61
C ALA A 59 16.46 -7.75 -6.66
N ALA A 60 17.18 -8.45 -5.80
CA ALA A 60 17.20 -9.91 -5.78
C ALA A 60 15.87 -10.52 -5.29
N THR A 61 15.18 -9.81 -4.38
CA THR A 61 13.88 -10.22 -3.89
C THR A 61 12.83 -10.09 -4.98
N PRO A 62 12.13 -11.17 -5.35
CA PRO A 62 11.08 -11.09 -6.36
C PRO A 62 9.89 -10.29 -5.85
N ILE A 63 9.23 -9.57 -6.76
CA ILE A 63 7.94 -8.94 -6.46
C ILE A 63 6.92 -10.07 -6.26
N PRO A 64 6.28 -10.18 -5.08
CA PRO A 64 5.28 -11.21 -4.84
C PRO A 64 4.05 -11.02 -5.72
N ASP A 65 3.42 -12.12 -6.14
CA ASP A 65 2.14 -12.08 -6.85
C ASP A 65 0.99 -12.05 -5.85
N GLN A 66 0.40 -10.88 -5.66
CA GLN A 66 -0.68 -10.63 -4.70
C GLN A 66 -1.39 -9.31 -5.04
N THR A 67 -2.61 -9.18 -4.54
CA THR A 67 -3.41 -7.95 -4.65
C THR A 67 -3.98 -7.58 -3.29
N LEU A 68 -4.51 -6.36 -3.16
CA LEU A 68 -5.27 -6.00 -1.96
C LEU A 68 -6.52 -6.89 -1.84
N GLU A 69 -7.16 -7.23 -2.96
CA GLU A 69 -8.31 -8.13 -3.01
C GLU A 69 -8.00 -9.53 -2.49
N SER A 70 -6.84 -10.09 -2.83
CA SER A 70 -6.46 -11.43 -2.37
C SER A 70 -6.11 -11.45 -0.88
N ARG A 71 -5.76 -10.29 -0.31
CA ARG A 71 -5.38 -10.17 1.10
C ARG A 71 -6.52 -9.80 2.03
N GLU A 72 -7.56 -9.15 1.52
CA GLU A 72 -8.78 -8.88 2.29
C GLU A 72 -9.62 -10.16 2.36
N THR A 73 -9.64 -10.78 3.54
CA THR A 73 -10.31 -12.07 3.80
C THR A 73 -11.48 -11.96 4.75
N ARG A 74 -11.73 -10.78 5.33
CA ARG A 74 -12.69 -10.57 6.42
C ARG A 74 -13.99 -9.98 5.95
N LEU A 75 -13.93 -9.01 5.04
CA LEU A 75 -15.08 -8.35 4.47
C LEU A 75 -15.44 -8.96 3.12
N GLU A 76 -16.72 -8.86 2.75
CA GLU A 76 -17.24 -9.28 1.46
C GLU A 76 -18.12 -8.21 0.83
N GLY A 77 -18.46 -8.36 -0.45
CA GLY A 77 -19.41 -7.49 -1.14
C GLY A 77 -19.05 -6.00 -1.09
N LYS A 78 -20.00 -5.18 -0.63
CA LYS A 78 -19.86 -3.72 -0.60
C LYS A 78 -18.78 -3.25 0.37
N ASP A 79 -18.73 -3.82 1.57
CA ASP A 79 -17.80 -3.38 2.63
C ASP A 79 -16.35 -3.65 2.26
N LYS A 80 -16.08 -4.81 1.61
CA LYS A 80 -14.78 -5.08 1.02
C LYS A 80 -14.41 -4.01 -0.01
N LYS A 81 -15.32 -3.69 -0.92
CA LYS A 81 -15.06 -2.72 -1.98
C LYS A 81 -14.69 -1.34 -1.42
N VAL A 82 -15.49 -0.81 -0.51
CA VAL A 82 -15.26 0.54 0.03
C VAL A 82 -14.01 0.61 0.92
N LEU A 83 -13.66 -0.46 1.67
CA LEU A 83 -12.39 -0.52 2.39
C LEU A 83 -11.21 -0.46 1.43
N LEU A 84 -11.25 -1.26 0.36
CA LEU A 84 -10.18 -1.30 -0.64
C LEU A 84 -10.02 0.05 -1.34
N ASP A 85 -11.12 0.76 -1.60
CA ASP A 85 -11.10 2.10 -2.18
C ASP A 85 -10.44 3.12 -1.23
N LEU A 86 -10.77 3.08 0.08
CA LEU A 86 -10.09 3.88 1.10
C LEU A 86 -8.59 3.58 1.16
N VAL A 87 -8.22 2.29 1.20
CA VAL A 87 -6.82 1.85 1.25
C VAL A 87 -6.04 2.36 0.05
N ARG A 88 -6.62 2.34 -1.16
CA ARG A 88 -6.00 2.90 -2.37
C ARG A 88 -5.85 4.42 -2.34
N LYS A 89 -6.74 5.14 -1.68
CA LYS A 89 -6.59 6.59 -1.51
C LYS A 89 -5.40 6.92 -0.61
N ILE A 90 -5.21 6.16 0.46
CA ILE A 90 -4.17 6.42 1.48
C ILE A 90 -2.79 5.88 1.05
N LEU A 91 -2.74 4.73 0.38
CA LEU A 91 -1.47 4.11 -0.04
C LEU A 91 -0.98 4.67 -1.37
N ARG A 92 -0.27 5.79 -1.29
CA ARG A 92 0.40 6.44 -2.43
C ARG A 92 1.91 6.46 -2.24
N TRP A 93 2.65 6.33 -3.34
CA TRP A 93 4.11 6.48 -3.34
C TRP A 93 4.52 7.90 -3.00
N LEU A 94 3.85 8.89 -3.59
CA LEU A 94 4.11 10.30 -3.32
C LEU A 94 3.27 10.73 -2.11
N PRO A 95 3.90 11.23 -1.03
CA PRO A 95 3.19 11.75 0.12
C PRO A 95 2.12 12.79 -0.22
N GLU A 96 2.36 13.60 -1.25
CA GLU A 96 1.53 14.73 -1.67
C GLU A 96 0.24 14.30 -2.36
N GLU A 97 0.17 13.06 -2.87
CA GLU A 97 -1.05 12.48 -3.45
C GLU A 97 -2.00 11.93 -2.38
N ARG A 98 -1.58 11.88 -1.11
CA ARG A 98 -2.40 11.36 -0.03
C ARG A 98 -3.36 12.43 0.46
N PRO A 99 -4.67 12.14 0.58
CA PRO A 99 -5.62 13.07 1.19
C PRO A 99 -5.27 13.30 2.66
N CYS A 100 -5.56 14.50 3.15
CA CYS A 100 -5.47 14.80 4.58
C CYS A 100 -6.58 14.07 5.36
N ALA A 101 -6.43 14.00 6.69
CA ALA A 101 -7.41 13.33 7.54
C ALA A 101 -8.81 13.96 7.46
N GLU A 102 -8.88 15.30 7.35
CA GLU A 102 -10.14 16.06 7.21
C GLU A 102 -10.88 15.65 5.94
N ALA A 103 -10.22 15.69 4.78
CA ALA A 103 -10.82 15.28 3.51
C ALA A 103 -11.27 13.80 3.51
N LEU A 104 -10.52 12.91 4.18
CA LEU A 104 -10.93 11.51 4.33
C LEU A 104 -12.23 11.38 5.13
N ILE A 105 -12.34 12.09 6.25
CA ILE A 105 -13.55 12.06 7.08
C ILE A 105 -14.75 12.65 6.33
N GLU A 106 -14.57 13.67 5.50
CA GLU A 106 -15.69 14.29 4.78
C GLU A 106 -16.14 13.50 3.55
N GLU A 107 -15.20 12.91 2.80
CA GLU A 107 -15.46 12.41 1.45
C GLU A 107 -15.44 10.88 1.33
N ASP A 108 -14.91 10.15 2.31
CA ASP A 108 -14.73 8.71 2.17
C ASP A 108 -15.95 7.89 2.59
N GLU A 109 -16.45 7.08 1.65
CA GLU A 109 -17.62 6.24 1.88
C GLU A 109 -17.39 5.21 3.00
N PHE A 110 -16.19 4.65 3.15
CA PHE A 110 -15.93 3.66 4.19
C PHE A 110 -16.00 4.27 5.60
N LEU A 111 -15.53 5.51 5.77
CA LEU A 111 -15.58 6.19 7.07
C LEU A 111 -17.00 6.67 7.41
N ASN A 112 -17.80 7.02 6.40
CA ASN A 112 -19.12 7.64 6.59
C ASN A 112 -20.29 6.66 6.41
N GLN A 113 -20.03 5.34 6.34
CA GLN A 113 -21.05 4.32 6.04
C GLN A 113 -22.28 4.38 6.96
N TYR A 114 -22.13 4.86 8.19
CA TYR A 114 -23.16 4.78 9.24
C TYR A 114 -23.56 6.15 9.83
N GLU A 115 -23.09 7.27 9.27
CA GLU A 115 -23.43 8.60 9.79
C GLU A 115 -24.86 9.07 9.44
N GLN A 116 -25.65 8.25 8.75
CA GLN A 116 -27.06 8.53 8.43
C GLN A 116 -28.04 7.78 9.35
N THR A 117 -27.88 7.90 10.67
CA THR A 117 -28.92 7.49 11.65
C THR A 117 -29.51 8.69 12.36
#